data_AF-A0A7S2AXG5-F1
#
_entry.id   AF-A0A7S2AXG5-F1
#
_cell.length_a   1.000
_cell.length_b   1.000
_cell.length_c   1.000
_cell.angle_alpha   90.00
_cell.angle_beta   90.00
_cell.angle_gamma   90.00
#
_symmetry.space_group_name_H-M   'P 1'
#
loop_
_entity.id
_entity.type
_entity.pdbx_description
1 polymer ?
#
loop_
_entity_poly.entity_id
_entity_poly.type
_entity_poly.pdbx_seq_one_letter_code
_entity_poly.pdbx_strand_id
1 'polypeptide(L)'
;HAYVQGQGKLDVLKSANVLKRYKPRASVVPAALDLTECPYMWPHCKTPVYADRMPLIVNTTVLNGMALTGVFENPPVFESSNAGGAMLDVTFEYSELLWPWSGYLALYIRVKDEGSTFEGR
;
A
#
# COMPACT_ATOMS: atom_id res chain seq x y z
N HIS A 1 -9.32 21.77 0.60
CA HIS A 1 -9.04 20.58 1.43
C HIS A 1 -7.57 20.21 1.28
N ALA A 2 -6.83 20.04 2.38
CA ALA A 2 -5.42 19.64 2.33
C ALA A 2 -5.33 18.14 2.04
N TYR A 3 -4.38 17.71 1.21
CA TYR A 3 -4.00 16.30 1.09
C TYR A 3 -3.31 15.89 2.40
N VAL A 4 -4.02 15.17 3.26
CA VAL A 4 -3.49 14.72 4.55
C VAL A 4 -3.10 13.24 4.43
N GLN A 5 -2.05 12.98 3.65
CA GLN A 5 -1.41 11.67 3.56
C GLN A 5 -0.25 11.64 4.57
N GLY A 6 -0.20 10.63 5.45
CA GLY A 6 0.74 10.57 6.58
C GLY A 6 0.46 9.43 7.57
N GLN A 7 1.00 9.46 8.79
CA GLN A 7 0.65 8.49 9.84
C GLN A 7 -0.09 9.18 11.00
N GLY A 8 -0.79 10.26 10.68
CA GLY A 8 -1.44 11.12 11.67
C GLY A 8 -0.44 11.80 12.61
N LYS A 9 -0.93 12.19 13.79
CA LYS A 9 -0.12 12.84 14.83
C LYS A 9 0.72 11.79 15.56
N LEU A 10 2.01 12.08 15.77
CA LEU A 10 2.92 11.24 16.54
C LEU A 10 2.42 11.04 17.98
N ASP A 11 2.31 9.79 18.39
CA ASP A 11 2.07 9.39 19.78
C ASP A 11 3.37 8.82 20.37
N VAL A 12 4.07 9.65 21.14
CA VAL A 12 5.40 9.32 21.68
C VAL A 12 5.34 8.15 22.66
N LEU A 13 4.29 8.05 23.48
CA LEU A 13 4.15 6.99 24.47
C LEU A 13 3.88 5.64 23.80
N LYS A 14 3.00 5.61 22.79
CA LYS A 14 2.78 4.40 21.98
C LYS A 14 4.04 4.01 21.22
N SER A 15 4.73 4.98 20.63
CA SER A 15 5.98 4.74 19.90
C SER A 15 7.05 4.12 20.81
N ALA A 16 7.23 4.66 22.02
CA ALA A 16 8.16 4.12 23.01
C ALA A 16 7.79 2.67 23.43
N ASN A 17 6.50 2.39 23.59
CA ASN A 17 6.03 1.03 23.93
C ASN A 17 6.26 0.04 22.79
N VAL A 18 6.10 0.46 21.53
CA VAL A 18 6.43 -0.36 20.35
C VAL A 18 7.93 -0.65 20.31
N LEU A 19 8.77 0.38 20.51
CA LEU A 19 10.24 0.24 20.48
C LEU A 19 10.77 -0.75 21.53
N LYS A 20 10.16 -0.81 22.73
CA LYS A 20 10.57 -1.76 23.79
C LYS A 20 10.45 -3.23 23.39
N ARG A 21 9.58 -3.56 22.44
CA ARG A 21 9.32 -4.94 21.97
C ARG A 21 9.62 -5.11 20.48
N TYR A 22 10.19 -4.10 19.86
CA TYR A 22 10.41 -4.08 18.42
C TYR A 22 11.46 -5.13 18.05
N LYS A 23 11.07 -6.01 17.12
CA LYS A 23 12.01 -6.91 16.44
C LYS A 23 12.25 -6.34 15.04
N PRO A 24 13.51 -6.11 14.65
CA PRO A 24 13.88 -5.73 13.28
C PRO A 24 13.14 -6.57 12.24
N ARG A 25 12.46 -5.90 11.29
CA ARG A 25 11.72 -6.55 10.21
C ARG A 25 11.55 -5.60 9.02
N ALA A 26 11.22 -6.17 7.88
CA ALA A 26 10.66 -5.42 6.77
C ALA A 26 9.19 -5.04 7.07
N SER A 27 8.78 -3.85 6.65
CA SER A 27 7.40 -3.38 6.77
C SER A 27 7.06 -2.40 5.65
N VAL A 28 5.78 -2.26 5.32
CA VAL A 28 5.27 -1.33 4.32
C VAL A 28 4.40 -0.27 5.00
N VAL A 29 4.49 0.96 4.51
CA VAL A 29 3.74 2.12 4.99
C VAL A 29 3.03 2.80 3.81
N PRO A 30 1.70 3.00 3.85
CA PRO A 30 0.78 2.51 4.87
C PRO A 30 0.68 0.97 4.89
N ALA A 31 0.30 0.42 6.05
CA ALA A 31 0.19 -1.04 6.24
C ALA A 31 -1.06 -1.65 5.57
N ALA A 32 -2.06 -0.81 5.33
CA ALA A 32 -3.29 -1.16 4.62
C ALA A 32 -3.75 0.05 3.81
N LEU A 33 -4.47 -0.21 2.73
CA LEU A 33 -5.07 0.80 1.87
C LEU A 33 -6.58 0.65 1.95
N ASP A 34 -7.27 1.65 2.51
CA ASP A 34 -8.73 1.66 2.59
C ASP A 34 -9.29 2.92 1.91
N LEU A 35 -9.86 2.75 0.72
CA LEU A 35 -10.49 3.84 -0.04
C LEU A 35 -11.77 4.37 0.60
N THR A 36 -12.25 3.80 1.70
CA THR A 36 -13.41 4.32 2.44
C THR A 36 -13.00 5.29 3.56
N GLU A 37 -11.72 5.30 3.95
CA GLU A 37 -11.18 6.18 5.00
C GLU A 37 -10.99 7.62 4.51
N CYS A 38 -12.00 8.47 4.76
CA CYS A 38 -11.90 9.92 4.58
C CYS A 38 -11.58 10.61 5.93
N PRO A 39 -10.70 11.64 5.99
CA PRO A 39 -10.10 12.37 4.88
C PRO A 39 -8.74 11.82 4.40
N TYR A 40 -8.24 10.72 4.96
CA TYR A 40 -6.89 10.21 4.67
C TYR A 40 -6.65 9.92 3.20
N MET A 41 -7.60 9.21 2.57
CA MET A 41 -7.53 8.83 1.16
C MET A 41 -8.11 9.87 0.21
N TRP A 42 -8.46 11.08 0.67
CA TRP A 42 -8.94 12.14 -0.22
C TRP A 42 -7.87 12.46 -1.30
N PRO A 43 -8.24 12.60 -2.59
CA PRO A 43 -9.58 12.61 -3.18
C PRO A 43 -10.08 11.24 -3.65
N HIS A 44 -9.28 10.20 -3.50
CA HIS A 44 -9.62 8.84 -3.92
C HIS A 44 -10.66 8.17 -3.00
N CYS A 45 -10.90 8.75 -1.82
CA CYS A 45 -11.85 8.17 -0.88
C CYS A 45 -13.27 8.16 -1.47
N LYS A 46 -14.02 7.07 -1.26
CA LYS A 46 -15.34 6.79 -1.84
C LYS A 46 -15.40 6.78 -3.37
N THR A 47 -14.27 6.81 -4.08
CA THR A 47 -14.29 6.70 -5.53
C THR A 47 -14.18 5.24 -5.93
N PRO A 48 -15.21 4.63 -6.55
CA PRO A 48 -15.17 3.22 -6.92
C PRO A 48 -14.10 2.94 -7.96
N VAL A 49 -13.50 1.76 -7.90
CA VAL A 49 -12.63 1.25 -8.97
C VAL A 49 -13.51 0.42 -9.90
N TYR A 50 -13.42 0.65 -11.20
CA TYR A 50 -14.23 -0.02 -12.23
C TYR A 50 -13.41 -0.16 -13.53
N ALA A 51 -13.82 -1.06 -14.44
CA ALA A 51 -13.00 -1.55 -15.54
C ALA A 51 -12.51 -0.45 -16.51
N ASP A 52 -13.36 0.50 -16.89
CA ASP A 52 -13.04 1.58 -17.82
C ASP A 52 -12.29 2.76 -17.17
N ARG A 53 -11.94 2.67 -15.88
CA ARG A 53 -11.22 3.73 -15.18
C ARG A 53 -9.71 3.67 -15.44
N MET A 54 -9.06 4.83 -15.39
CA MET A 54 -7.61 4.92 -15.24
C MET A 54 -7.14 4.14 -14.00
N PRO A 55 -5.94 3.51 -14.05
CA PRO A 55 -5.37 2.80 -12.92
C PRO A 55 -5.26 3.70 -11.68
N LEU A 56 -5.63 3.16 -10.52
CA LEU A 56 -5.32 3.79 -9.25
C LEU A 56 -3.85 3.53 -8.94
N ILE A 57 -3.07 4.59 -8.82
CA ILE A 57 -1.64 4.52 -8.48
C ILE A 57 -1.46 4.82 -7.00
N VAL A 58 -0.83 3.93 -6.27
CA VAL A 58 -0.55 4.08 -4.83
C VAL A 58 0.92 3.86 -4.57
N ASN A 59 1.60 4.88 -4.06
CA ASN A 59 2.97 4.77 -3.59
C ASN A 59 3.00 4.41 -2.11
N THR A 60 3.71 3.33 -1.81
CA THR A 60 3.98 2.90 -0.45
C THR A 60 5.48 2.94 -0.18
N THR A 61 5.84 3.15 1.07
CA THR A 61 7.23 3.16 1.53
C THR A 61 7.54 1.81 2.15
N VAL A 62 8.57 1.14 1.65
CA VAL A 62 9.12 -0.05 2.27
C VAL A 62 10.21 0.38 3.25
N LEU A 63 10.09 -0.08 4.49
CA LEU A 63 11.04 0.15 5.57
C LEU A 63 11.76 -1.15 5.90
N ASN A 64 13.08 -1.11 5.92
CA ASN A 64 13.97 -2.18 6.33
C ASN A 64 14.56 -1.87 7.70
N GLY A 65 14.00 -2.45 8.76
CA GLY A 65 14.54 -2.31 10.10
C GLY A 65 15.73 -3.21 10.43
N MET A 66 16.17 -4.07 9.51
CA MET A 66 17.15 -5.14 9.76
C MET A 66 18.58 -4.74 9.44
N ALA A 67 18.79 -3.89 8.42
CA ALA A 67 20.11 -3.47 7.96
C ALA A 67 20.05 -2.11 7.24
N LEU A 68 21.23 -1.52 6.98
CA LEU A 68 21.35 -0.27 6.22
C LEU A 68 20.87 -0.41 4.77
N THR A 69 21.10 -1.58 4.17
CA THR A 69 20.68 -1.93 2.81
C THR A 69 19.77 -3.14 2.83
N GLY A 70 18.92 -3.28 1.81
CA GLY A 70 18.12 -4.47 1.57
C GLY A 70 17.74 -4.58 0.10
N VAL A 71 17.41 -5.79 -0.33
CA VAL A 71 16.92 -6.08 -1.69
C VAL A 71 15.70 -6.99 -1.58
N PHE A 72 14.81 -6.92 -2.55
CA PHE A 72 13.73 -7.90 -2.66
C PHE A 72 14.30 -9.21 -3.19
N GLU A 73 14.02 -10.31 -2.51
CA GLU A 73 14.45 -11.64 -2.96
C GLU A 73 13.77 -12.02 -4.28
N ASN A 74 12.48 -11.70 -4.39
CA ASN A 74 11.66 -11.93 -5.59
C ASN A 74 10.79 -10.69 -5.88
N PRO A 75 10.35 -10.50 -7.13
CA PRO A 75 9.36 -9.48 -7.46
C PRO A 75 8.08 -9.64 -6.62
N PRO A 76 7.45 -8.52 -6.20
CA PRO A 76 6.18 -8.56 -5.50
C PRO A 76 5.08 -9.13 -6.40
N VAL A 77 4.23 -9.97 -5.81
CA VAL A 77 3.10 -10.61 -6.48
C VAL A 77 1.84 -10.23 -5.72
N PHE A 78 0.77 -9.95 -6.45
CA PHE A 78 -0.54 -9.72 -5.87
C PHE A 78 -1.29 -11.03 -5.74
N GLU A 79 -1.76 -11.32 -4.53
CA GLU A 79 -2.60 -12.48 -4.23
C GLU A 79 -3.97 -12.00 -3.74
N SER A 80 -5.02 -12.35 -4.48
CA SER A 80 -6.38 -11.99 -4.10
C SER A 80 -6.91 -12.89 -2.99
N SER A 81 -7.49 -12.31 -1.95
CA SER A 81 -8.13 -13.05 -0.86
C SER A 81 -9.61 -13.39 -1.11
N ASN A 82 -10.24 -12.80 -2.13
CA ASN A 82 -11.66 -13.00 -2.45
C ASN A 82 -11.93 -12.84 -3.96
N ALA A 83 -13.16 -13.15 -4.37
CA ALA A 83 -13.59 -13.09 -5.77
C ALA A 83 -13.46 -11.68 -6.38
N GLY A 84 -13.74 -10.62 -5.61
CA GLY A 84 -13.58 -9.24 -6.08
C GLY A 84 -12.12 -8.86 -6.31
N GLY A 85 -11.22 -9.31 -5.43
CA GLY A 85 -9.78 -9.17 -5.60
C GLY A 85 -9.27 -9.91 -6.83
N ALA A 86 -9.85 -11.06 -7.18
CA ALA A 86 -9.48 -11.81 -8.38
C ALA A 86 -9.79 -11.04 -9.68
N MET A 87 -10.75 -10.10 -9.63
CA MET A 87 -11.08 -9.19 -10.73
C MET A 87 -10.11 -8.02 -10.86
N LEU A 88 -9.15 -7.87 -9.93
CA LEU A 88 -8.14 -6.81 -9.99
C LEU A 88 -6.92 -7.28 -10.78
N ASP A 89 -6.41 -6.37 -11.61
CA ASP A 89 -5.07 -6.42 -12.18
C ASP A 89 -4.19 -5.45 -11.39
N VAL A 90 -3.20 -5.99 -10.68
CA VAL A 90 -2.32 -5.23 -9.79
C VAL A 90 -0.89 -5.47 -10.23
N THR A 91 -0.26 -4.41 -10.76
CA THR A 91 1.15 -4.44 -11.14
C THR A 91 1.96 -3.57 -10.20
N PHE A 92 3.25 -3.87 -10.09
CA PHE A 92 4.14 -3.22 -9.14
C PHE A 92 5.35 -2.61 -9.82
N GLU A 93 5.81 -1.48 -9.30
CA GLU A 93 7.14 -0.93 -9.54
C GLU A 93 7.79 -0.71 -8.17
N TYR A 94 9.06 -1.06 -8.00
CA TYR A 94 9.69 -1.05 -6.68
C TYR A 94 11.19 -0.77 -6.76
N SER A 95 11.75 -0.31 -5.63
CA SER A 95 13.19 -0.10 -5.52
C SER A 95 13.94 -1.44 -5.55
N GLU A 96 14.85 -1.61 -6.52
CA GLU A 96 15.76 -2.77 -6.55
C GLU A 96 16.67 -2.82 -5.32
N LEU A 97 17.11 -1.66 -4.85
CA LEU A 97 17.93 -1.47 -3.65
C LEU A 97 17.20 -0.54 -2.68
N LEU A 98 17.01 -1.02 -1.45
CA LEU A 98 16.57 -0.20 -0.31
C LEU A 98 17.80 0.49 0.28
N TRP A 99 17.92 1.80 0.10
CA TRP A 99 19.01 2.58 0.71
C TRP A 99 18.64 4.06 0.88
N PRO A 100 18.92 4.67 2.05
CA PRO A 100 19.31 4.01 3.30
C PRO A 100 18.06 3.48 4.02
N TRP A 101 18.04 2.20 4.43
CA TRP A 101 16.99 1.48 5.18
C TRP A 101 15.54 1.60 4.65
N SER A 102 15.30 2.22 3.50
CA SER A 102 13.98 2.32 2.89
C SER A 102 14.04 2.37 1.37
N GLY A 103 12.89 2.19 0.77
CA GLY A 103 12.64 2.35 -0.66
C GLY A 103 11.15 2.50 -0.90
N TYR A 104 10.74 2.46 -2.17
CA TYR A 104 9.34 2.54 -2.56
C TYR A 104 8.82 1.21 -3.10
N LEU A 105 7.51 1.02 -2.98
CA LEU A 105 6.72 0.02 -3.65
C LEU A 105 5.46 0.72 -4.18
N ALA A 106 5.43 0.95 -5.49
CA ALA A 106 4.31 1.53 -6.21
C ALA A 106 3.38 0.41 -6.68
N LEU A 107 2.08 0.62 -6.49
CA LEU A 107 1.02 -0.28 -6.93
C LEU A 107 0.21 0.43 -8.01
N TYR A 108 -0.05 -0.26 -9.10
CA TYR A 108 -0.95 0.16 -10.16
C TYR A 108 -2.13 -0.80 -10.15
N ILE A 109 -3.29 -0.32 -9.74
CA ILE A 109 -4.48 -1.13 -9.50
C ILE A 109 -5.51 -0.81 -10.58
N ARG A 110 -5.95 -1.84 -11.32
CA ARG A 110 -7.02 -1.77 -12.31
C ARG A 110 -8.03 -2.88 -12.06
N VAL A 111 -9.24 -2.71 -12.58
CA VAL A 111 -10.21 -3.79 -12.70
C VAL A 111 -10.04 -4.40 -14.09
N LYS A 112 -9.95 -5.73 -14.16
CA LYS A 112 -9.93 -6.49 -15.42
C LYS A 112 -11.25 -6.30 -16.16
N ASP A 113 -11.24 -6.41 -17.48
CA ASP A 113 -12.46 -6.28 -18.28
C ASP A 113 -13.55 -7.29 -17.88
N GLU A 114 -13.14 -8.50 -17.48
CA GLU A 114 -14.00 -9.56 -16.93
C GLU A 114 -14.73 -9.13 -15.64
N GLY A 115 -14.14 -8.20 -14.89
CA GLY A 115 -14.72 -7.61 -13.67
C GLY A 115 -15.73 -6.50 -13.93
N SER A 116 -15.96 -6.09 -15.18
CA SER A 116 -16.89 -5.01 -15.53
C SER A 116 -18.34 -5.26 -15.09
N THR A 117 -18.76 -6.53 -15.09
CA THR A 117 -20.09 -6.96 -14.65
C THR A 117 -20.09 -7.54 -13.23
N PHE A 118 -18.95 -7.48 -12.53
CA PHE A 118 -18.83 -8.01 -11.17
C PHE A 118 -19.39 -7.01 -10.16
N GLU A 119 -20.49 -7.36 -9.52
CA GLU A 119 -21.01 -6.63 -8.36
C GLU A 119 -20.41 -7.21 -7.07
N GLY A 120 -19.43 -6.49 -6.51
CA GLY A 120 -18.91 -6.77 -5.17
C GLY A 120 -19.98 -6.47 -4.13
N ARG A 121 -20.31 -7.46 -3.30
CA ARG A 121 -21.31 -7.34 -2.24
C ARG A 121 -20.74 -6.70 -0.98
#